data_AF-A0A840SE65-F1
#
_entry.id   AF-A0A840SE65-F1
#
_cell.length_a   1.000
_cell.length_b   1.000
_cell.length_c   1.000
_cell.angle_alpha   90.00
_cell.angle_beta   90.00
_cell.angle_gamma   90.00
#
_symmetry.space_group_name_H-M   'P 1'
#
loop_
_entity.id
_entity.type
_entity.pdbx_description
1 polymer ?
#
loop_
_entity_poly.entity_id
_entity_poly.type
_entity_poly.pdbx_seq_one_letter_code
_entity_poly.pdbx_strand_id
1 'polypeptide(L)'
;MASIQAVTIMEFKDEVSLPSVRLALFAEASSDVQRAKKLRVVSRETGLSWNCTDLIKFSEGNKKNWTGSSSIVPAENEMIPEGAYSVIYTDCADAVWEGAFSVRYDRELLTKKAREFPECIKVSKSEKAAVYDENGVLKYFGEKKKTWTTIEKVRADIKDAASFRICYYLSGENIMILMPEYGISDKKSE
;
A
#
# COMPACT_ATOMS: atom_id res chain seq x y z
N MET A 1 -17.32 13.06 -6.14
CA MET A 1 -16.28 12.33 -5.37
C MET A 1 -16.13 13.03 -4.03
N ALA A 2 -16.35 12.31 -2.92
CA ALA A 2 -16.37 12.92 -1.59
C ALA A 2 -15.00 12.90 -0.90
N SER A 3 -14.17 11.89 -1.20
CA SER A 3 -12.82 11.80 -0.67
C SER A 3 -11.91 10.92 -1.55
N ILE A 4 -10.60 11.16 -1.43
CA ILE A 4 -9.53 10.35 -2.02
C ILE A 4 -8.59 9.94 -0.89
N GLN A 5 -8.20 8.67 -0.89
CA GLN A 5 -7.14 8.14 -0.05
C GLN A 5 -6.02 7.61 -0.94
N ALA A 6 -4.84 8.19 -0.76
CA ALA A 6 -3.63 7.83 -1.48
C ALA A 6 -2.55 7.47 -0.47
N VAL A 7 -1.90 6.33 -0.66
CA VAL A 7 -0.80 5.86 0.20
C VAL A 7 0.35 5.44 -0.69
N THR A 8 1.53 6.02 -0.43
CA THR A 8 2.78 5.55 -1.04
C THR A 8 3.24 4.31 -0.29
N ILE A 9 3.48 3.23 -1.00
CA ILE A 9 3.92 1.96 -0.43
C ILE A 9 5.35 1.72 -0.85
N MET A 10 6.24 1.63 0.14
CA MET A 10 7.62 1.17 -0.02
C MET A 10 7.68 -0.29 0.42
N GLU A 11 7.98 -1.20 -0.48
CA GLU A 11 7.92 -2.64 -0.21
C GLU A 11 9.28 -3.30 -0.39
N PHE A 12 9.76 -3.90 0.69
CA PHE A 12 10.97 -4.71 0.72
C PHE A 12 10.64 -6.17 0.41
N LYS A 13 11.34 -6.71 -0.59
CA LYS A 13 11.27 -8.14 -0.92
C LYS A 13 12.04 -8.99 0.07
N ASP A 14 13.22 -8.53 0.48
CA ASP A 14 14.17 -9.23 1.34
C ASP A 14 15.04 -8.24 2.12
N GLU A 15 15.96 -8.75 2.94
CA GLU A 15 16.79 -7.95 3.84
C GLU A 15 17.89 -7.12 3.15
N VAL A 16 18.19 -7.42 1.87
CA VAL A 16 19.38 -6.88 1.19
C VAL A 16 19.06 -5.97 0.01
N SER A 17 17.87 -6.13 -0.58
CA SER A 17 17.36 -5.35 -1.69
C SER A 17 16.85 -3.98 -1.24
N LEU A 18 16.88 -3.02 -2.17
CA LEU A 18 16.24 -1.72 -1.98
C LEU A 18 14.70 -1.85 -2.12
N PRO A 19 13.92 -0.94 -1.53
CA PRO A 19 12.47 -1.04 -1.59
C PRO A 19 11.98 -0.72 -3.01
N SER A 20 10.97 -1.48 -3.44
CA SER A 20 10.14 -1.07 -4.57
C SER A 20 9.12 -0.03 -4.11
N VAL A 21 8.70 0.86 -5.01
CA VAL A 21 7.71 1.91 -4.71
C VAL A 21 6.49 1.73 -5.58
N ARG A 22 5.31 1.74 -4.96
CA ARG A 22 4.02 1.78 -5.65
C ARG A 22 3.06 2.71 -4.93
N LEU A 23 2.06 3.18 -5.63
CA LEU A 23 0.97 3.97 -5.07
C LEU A 23 -0.28 3.10 -4.96
N ALA A 24 -0.91 3.12 -3.78
CA ALA A 24 -2.28 2.66 -3.60
C ALA A 24 -3.20 3.88 -3.56
N LEU A 25 -4.26 3.86 -4.34
CA LEU A 25 -5.20 4.97 -4.46
C LEU A 25 -6.62 4.46 -4.49
N PHE A 26 -7.45 4.97 -3.57
CA PHE A 26 -8.85 4.66 -3.46
C PHE A 26 -9.69 5.94 -3.43
N ALA A 27 -10.74 5.91 -4.21
CA ALA A 27 -11.71 6.96 -4.45
C ALA A 27 -13.03 6.60 -3.78
N GLU A 28 -13.61 7.52 -3.02
CA GLU A 28 -14.99 7.36 -2.55
C GLU A 28 -15.95 7.61 -3.72
N ALA A 29 -16.63 6.54 -4.13
CA ALA A 29 -17.66 6.58 -5.16
C ALA A 29 -18.91 7.26 -4.59
N SER A 30 -19.38 8.30 -5.26
CA SER A 30 -20.61 9.03 -4.89
C SER A 30 -21.90 8.27 -5.22
N SER A 31 -21.80 7.09 -5.82
CA SER A 31 -22.92 6.26 -6.23
C SER A 31 -22.56 4.78 -6.06
N ASP A 32 -23.32 3.88 -6.66
CA ASP A 32 -23.01 2.45 -6.67
C ASP A 32 -21.59 2.19 -7.20
N VAL A 33 -20.74 1.62 -6.34
CA VAL A 33 -19.34 1.30 -6.62
C VAL A 33 -19.18 0.33 -7.79
N GLN A 34 -20.21 -0.49 -8.05
CA GLN A 34 -20.16 -1.47 -9.12
C GLN A 34 -20.09 -0.82 -10.50
N ARG A 35 -20.59 0.42 -10.62
CA ARG A 35 -20.52 1.22 -11.85
C ARG A 35 -19.12 1.78 -12.14
N ALA A 36 -18.15 1.61 -11.25
CA ALA A 36 -16.78 2.05 -11.49
C ALA A 36 -16.18 1.35 -12.72
N LYS A 37 -15.81 2.15 -13.73
CA LYS A 37 -15.32 1.66 -15.04
C LYS A 37 -13.82 1.88 -15.20
N LYS A 38 -13.34 3.09 -14.90
CA LYS A 38 -11.92 3.42 -15.00
C LYS A 38 -11.53 4.49 -13.99
N LEU A 39 -10.27 4.44 -13.57
CA LEU A 39 -9.62 5.46 -12.78
C LEU A 39 -8.34 5.86 -13.48
N ARG A 40 -8.15 7.17 -13.70
CA ARG A 40 -6.93 7.72 -14.29
C ARG A 40 -6.23 8.61 -13.27
N VAL A 41 -4.94 8.38 -13.09
CA VAL A 41 -4.08 9.20 -12.22
C VAL A 41 -3.09 9.94 -13.10
N VAL A 42 -2.90 11.24 -12.85
CA VAL A 42 -2.00 12.08 -13.65
C VAL A 42 -1.12 12.89 -12.72
N SER A 43 0.20 12.76 -12.85
CA SER A 43 1.16 13.67 -12.22
C SER A 43 1.05 15.03 -12.89
N ARG A 44 0.76 16.08 -12.12
CA ARG A 44 0.62 17.45 -12.66
C ARG A 44 1.97 18.05 -13.08
N GLU A 45 3.06 17.55 -12.50
CA GLU A 45 4.40 18.06 -12.76
C GLU A 45 5.04 17.43 -13.99
N THR A 46 4.89 16.12 -14.16
CA THR A 46 5.53 15.37 -15.25
C THR A 46 4.59 15.05 -16.41
N GLY A 47 3.27 15.14 -16.20
CA GLY A 47 2.26 14.71 -17.17
C GLY A 47 2.11 13.18 -17.28
N LEU A 48 2.91 12.40 -16.55
CA LEU A 48 2.80 10.95 -16.51
C LEU A 48 1.39 10.54 -16.06
N SER A 49 0.82 9.55 -16.73
CA SER A 49 -0.53 9.10 -16.45
C SER A 49 -0.67 7.59 -16.41
N TRP A 50 -1.43 7.11 -15.42
CA TRP A 50 -1.78 5.71 -15.23
C TRP A 50 -3.26 5.54 -15.49
N ASN A 51 -3.62 4.56 -16.31
CA ASN A 51 -5.00 4.19 -16.58
C ASN A 51 -5.28 2.84 -15.91
N CYS A 52 -6.12 2.84 -14.87
CA CYS A 52 -6.52 1.66 -14.13
C CYS A 52 -7.94 1.24 -14.58
N THR A 53 -8.05 0.06 -15.18
CA THR A 53 -9.32 -0.55 -15.58
C THR A 53 -9.75 -1.68 -14.63
N ASP A 54 -8.79 -2.39 -14.07
CA ASP A 54 -9.03 -3.46 -13.10
C ASP A 54 -9.12 -2.87 -11.69
N LEU A 55 -10.28 -2.27 -11.41
CA LEU A 55 -10.52 -1.57 -10.16
C LEU A 55 -10.95 -2.54 -9.06
N ILE A 56 -10.31 -2.41 -7.90
CA ILE A 56 -10.78 -3.00 -6.65
C ILE A 56 -12.02 -2.19 -6.21
N LYS A 57 -13.07 -2.88 -5.78
CA LYS A 57 -14.36 -2.29 -5.38
C LYS A 57 -14.80 -2.91 -4.07
N PHE A 58 -15.08 -2.10 -3.06
CA PHE A 58 -15.61 -2.58 -1.79
C PHE A 58 -16.48 -1.52 -1.11
N SER A 59 -17.30 -1.99 -0.18
CA SER A 59 -18.15 -1.14 0.66
C SER A 59 -17.71 -1.25 2.11
N GLU A 60 -17.52 -0.12 2.76
CA GLU A 60 -17.32 -0.02 4.20
C GLU A 60 -18.70 0.01 4.90
N GLY A 61 -18.80 -0.57 6.10
CA GLY A 61 -20.07 -0.72 6.84
C GLY A 61 -20.89 0.56 7.05
N ASN A 62 -20.26 1.73 6.91
CA ASN A 62 -20.90 3.05 6.97
C ASN A 62 -21.53 3.50 5.64
N LYS A 63 -21.80 2.58 4.70
CA LYS A 63 -22.29 2.86 3.32
C LYS A 63 -21.34 3.70 2.48
N LYS A 64 -20.07 3.82 2.89
CA LYS A 64 -19.04 4.41 2.04
C LYS A 64 -18.55 3.37 1.05
N ASN A 65 -18.53 3.78 -0.20
CA ASN A 65 -18.21 2.92 -1.32
C ASN A 65 -16.86 3.35 -1.87
N TRP A 66 -15.92 2.42 -1.96
CA TRP A 66 -14.55 2.70 -2.36
C TRP A 66 -14.18 1.92 -3.60
N THR A 67 -13.56 2.61 -4.54
CA THR A 67 -12.98 1.99 -5.72
C THR A 67 -11.59 2.51 -5.99
N GLY A 68 -10.68 1.67 -6.48
CA GLY A 68 -9.30 2.10 -6.63
C GLY A 68 -8.38 1.05 -7.21
N SER A 69 -7.09 1.37 -7.15
CA SER A 69 -6.00 0.45 -7.47
C SER A 69 -5.05 0.40 -6.29
N SER A 70 -4.63 -0.81 -5.92
CA SER A 70 -3.59 -1.02 -4.90
C SER A 70 -2.17 -1.01 -5.48
N SER A 71 -2.03 -0.98 -6.81
CA SER A 71 -0.76 -1.21 -7.50
C SER A 71 -0.59 -0.28 -8.71
N ILE A 72 -0.40 1.01 -8.43
CA ILE A 72 0.07 1.97 -9.43
C ILE A 72 1.59 2.00 -9.33
N VAL A 73 2.25 1.43 -10.33
CA VAL A 73 3.72 1.32 -10.39
C VAL A 73 4.29 2.27 -11.44
N PRO A 74 5.47 2.86 -11.22
CA PRO A 74 6.15 3.62 -12.26
C PRO A 74 6.63 2.69 -13.39
N ALA A 75 7.10 3.27 -14.49
CA ALA A 75 7.79 2.49 -15.51
C ALA A 75 9.06 1.84 -14.95
N GLU A 76 9.57 0.83 -15.63
CA GLU A 76 10.78 0.13 -15.19
C GLU A 76 11.95 1.12 -15.02
N ASN A 77 12.64 1.04 -13.88
CA ASN A 77 13.72 1.96 -13.47
C ASN A 77 13.30 3.42 -13.21
N GLU A 78 12.00 3.72 -13.19
CA GLU A 78 11.50 5.03 -12.78
C GLU A 78 10.98 5.02 -11.34
N MET A 79 10.82 6.21 -10.77
CA MET A 79 10.19 6.43 -9.47
C MET A 79 8.82 7.07 -9.67
N ILE A 80 7.91 6.89 -8.72
CA ILE A 80 6.69 7.69 -8.65
C ILE A 80 7.11 9.15 -8.43
N PRO A 81 6.76 10.10 -9.31
CA PRO A 81 7.09 11.50 -9.08
C PRO A 81 6.50 12.01 -7.77
N GLU A 82 7.26 12.80 -7.02
CA GLU A 82 6.64 13.58 -5.95
C GLU A 82 5.79 14.71 -6.54
N GLY A 83 4.94 15.31 -5.71
CA GLY A 83 4.15 16.47 -6.09
C GLY A 83 2.65 16.23 -6.19
N ALA A 84 1.98 17.13 -6.90
CA ALA A 84 0.52 17.14 -7.02
C ALA A 84 0.02 16.20 -8.13
N TYR A 85 -1.09 15.52 -7.85
CA TYR A 85 -1.73 14.59 -8.76
C TYR A 85 -3.20 14.95 -8.97
N SER A 86 -3.69 14.69 -10.18
CA SER A 86 -5.12 14.66 -10.48
C SER A 86 -5.60 13.22 -10.60
N VAL A 87 -6.80 12.96 -10.07
CA VAL A 87 -7.51 11.70 -10.22
C VAL A 87 -8.77 11.96 -11.01
N ILE A 88 -9.00 11.17 -12.04
CA ILE A 88 -10.20 11.22 -12.87
C ILE A 88 -10.86 9.85 -12.78
N TYR A 89 -12.04 9.82 -12.19
CA TYR A 89 -12.88 8.64 -12.08
C TYR A 89 -13.98 8.70 -13.12
N THR A 90 -14.25 7.60 -13.81
CA THR A 90 -15.34 7.48 -14.78
C THR A 90 -16.17 6.24 -14.49
N ASP A 91 -17.49 6.39 -14.48
CA ASP A 91 -18.42 5.26 -14.31
C ASP A 91 -18.91 4.68 -15.65
N CYS A 92 -19.74 3.65 -15.58
CA CYS A 92 -20.34 3.01 -16.76
C CYS A 92 -21.34 3.87 -17.53
N ALA A 93 -21.81 4.99 -16.98
CA ALA A 93 -22.64 5.98 -17.69
C ALA A 93 -21.80 7.13 -18.25
N ASP A 94 -20.47 6.97 -18.24
CA ASP A 94 -19.47 7.96 -18.63
C ASP A 94 -19.57 9.29 -17.84
N ALA A 95 -20.19 9.26 -16.65
CA ALA A 95 -20.10 10.36 -15.71
C ALA A 95 -18.66 10.45 -15.18
N VAL A 96 -18.14 11.67 -15.09
CA VAL A 96 -16.75 11.94 -14.71
C VAL A 96 -16.72 12.70 -13.40
N TRP A 97 -15.81 12.29 -12.53
CA TRP A 97 -15.48 13.03 -11.32
C TRP A 97 -13.98 13.21 -11.22
N GLU A 98 -13.60 14.38 -10.72
CA GLU A 98 -12.21 14.73 -10.51
C GLU A 98 -11.91 14.93 -9.03
N GLY A 99 -10.67 14.65 -8.66
CA GLY A 99 -10.12 15.02 -7.38
C GLY A 99 -8.61 15.14 -7.46
N ALA A 100 -7.99 15.45 -6.33
CA ALA A 100 -6.55 15.67 -6.25
C ALA A 100 -5.98 15.10 -4.96
N PHE A 101 -4.70 14.75 -5.03
CA PHE A 101 -3.89 14.36 -3.86
C PHE A 101 -2.44 14.77 -4.13
N SER A 102 -1.59 14.64 -3.11
CA SER A 102 -0.15 14.88 -3.24
C SER A 102 0.63 13.67 -2.77
N VAL A 103 1.73 13.39 -3.45
CA VAL A 103 2.73 12.40 -3.06
C VAL A 103 3.95 13.13 -2.53
N ARG A 104 4.40 12.75 -1.35
CA ARG A 104 5.65 13.24 -0.76
C ARG A 104 6.26 12.11 0.05
N TYR A 105 7.56 11.90 -0.12
CA TYR A 105 8.29 10.93 0.70
C TYR A 105 9.78 11.25 0.74
N ASP A 106 10.43 10.94 1.85
CA ASP A 106 11.88 11.09 1.96
C ASP A 106 12.60 10.10 1.02
N ARG A 107 13.25 10.63 -0.02
CA ARG A 107 14.03 9.85 -0.98
C ARG A 107 15.21 9.12 -0.35
N GLU A 108 15.71 9.58 0.80
CA GLU A 108 16.77 8.85 1.52
C GLU A 108 16.30 7.43 1.87
N LEU A 109 15.02 7.24 2.19
CA LEU A 109 14.45 5.93 2.54
C LEU A 109 14.56 4.92 1.39
N LEU A 110 14.58 5.38 0.14
CA LEU A 110 14.73 4.51 -1.04
C LEU A 110 16.13 3.95 -1.21
N THR A 111 17.11 4.53 -0.51
CA THR A 111 18.51 4.07 -0.52
C THR A 111 18.84 3.14 0.65
N LYS A 112 17.86 2.90 1.52
CA LYS A 112 18.01 2.10 2.74
C LYS A 112 17.61 0.65 2.51
N LYS A 113 18.34 -0.26 3.14
CA LYS A 113 17.99 -1.69 3.18
C LYS A 113 17.06 -1.97 4.36
N ALA A 114 16.30 -3.07 4.30
CA ALA A 114 15.33 -3.41 5.34
C ALA A 114 15.96 -3.45 6.75
N ARG A 115 17.18 -4.00 6.89
CA ARG A 115 17.92 -4.03 8.16
C ARG A 115 18.25 -2.67 8.80
N GLU A 116 18.13 -1.58 8.05
CA GLU A 116 18.34 -0.21 8.58
C GLU A 116 17.04 0.38 9.17
N PHE A 117 15.92 -0.34 9.04
CA PHE A 117 14.64 0.00 9.64
C PHE A 117 14.46 -0.74 10.97
N PRO A 118 13.83 -0.10 11.96
CA PRO A 118 13.16 1.21 11.88
C PRO A 118 14.04 2.43 12.18
N GLU A 119 15.35 2.27 12.44
CA GLU A 119 16.25 3.31 12.93
C GLU A 119 16.42 4.48 11.95
N CYS A 120 16.37 4.23 10.64
CA CYS A 120 16.50 5.27 9.63
C CYS A 120 15.25 6.18 9.49
N ILE A 121 14.11 5.80 10.07
CA ILE A 121 12.89 6.62 10.02
C ILE A 121 12.99 7.76 11.05
N LYS A 122 13.14 9.00 10.55
CA LYS A 122 13.30 10.23 11.35
C LYS A 122 11.99 10.89 11.77
N VAL A 123 10.86 10.41 11.27
CA VAL A 123 9.51 10.93 11.57
C VAL A 123 8.74 10.00 12.51
N SER A 124 7.61 10.47 13.03
CA SER A 124 6.71 9.63 13.82
C SER A 124 6.17 8.46 12.99
N LYS A 125 6.19 7.27 13.59
CA LYS A 125 5.76 6.01 12.95
C LYS A 125 4.91 5.18 13.89
N SER A 126 3.94 4.44 13.35
CA SER A 126 3.30 3.32 14.04
C SER A 126 3.74 1.99 13.43
N GLU A 127 3.88 0.98 14.28
CA GLU A 127 4.30 -0.37 13.89
C GLU A 127 3.09 -1.30 13.88
N LYS A 128 2.79 -1.86 12.70
CA LYS A 128 1.73 -2.83 12.49
C LYS A 128 2.30 -4.18 12.09
N ALA A 129 1.51 -5.23 12.27
CA ALA A 129 1.78 -6.55 11.75
C ALA A 129 0.68 -6.93 10.76
N ALA A 130 1.08 -7.42 9.59
CA ALA A 130 0.22 -8.12 8.65
C ALA A 130 0.52 -9.62 8.76
N VAL A 131 -0.49 -10.44 9.05
CA VAL A 131 -0.35 -11.89 9.20
C VAL A 131 -1.18 -12.59 8.14
N TYR A 132 -0.59 -13.57 7.48
CA TYR A 132 -1.19 -14.30 6.37
C TYR A 132 -1.25 -15.80 6.65
N ASP A 133 -2.22 -16.49 6.06
CA ASP A 133 -2.21 -17.95 5.99
C ASP A 133 -1.38 -18.48 4.82
N GLU A 134 -1.37 -19.80 4.67
CA GLU A 134 -0.62 -20.52 3.62
C GLU A 134 -1.07 -20.18 2.19
N ASN A 135 -2.29 -19.65 2.04
CA ASN A 135 -2.84 -19.23 0.76
C ASN A 135 -2.57 -17.73 0.49
N GLY A 136 -1.81 -17.06 1.37
CA GLY A 136 -1.57 -15.62 1.29
C GLY A 136 -2.78 -14.77 1.69
N VAL A 137 -3.79 -15.34 2.36
CA VAL A 137 -4.96 -14.60 2.81
C VAL A 137 -4.61 -13.86 4.09
N LEU A 138 -4.83 -12.54 4.09
CA LEU A 138 -4.63 -11.68 5.27
C LEU A 138 -5.61 -12.07 6.39
N LYS A 139 -5.07 -12.57 7.50
CA LYS A 139 -5.82 -12.94 8.71
C LYS A 139 -5.88 -11.83 9.74
N TYR A 140 -4.82 -11.02 9.80
CA TYR A 140 -4.72 -9.93 10.76
C TYR A 140 -3.94 -8.77 10.17
N PHE A 141 -4.44 -7.56 10.40
CA PHE A 141 -3.70 -6.33 10.17
C PHE A 141 -3.99 -5.34 11.30
N GLY A 142 -2.98 -4.99 12.08
CA GLY A 142 -3.15 -4.15 13.26
C GLY A 142 -1.87 -3.95 14.05
N GLU A 143 -1.97 -3.36 15.24
CA GLU A 143 -0.83 -3.12 16.13
C GLU A 143 -0.04 -4.40 16.39
N LYS A 144 1.29 -4.34 16.19
CA LYS A 144 2.13 -5.51 16.43
C LYS A 144 2.23 -5.80 17.93
N LYS A 145 1.85 -7.01 18.35
CA LYS A 145 2.09 -7.46 19.72
C LYS A 145 3.60 -7.57 19.97
N LYS A 146 4.06 -7.13 21.15
CA LYS A 146 5.49 -7.18 21.53
C LYS A 146 6.08 -8.60 21.46
N THR A 147 5.25 -9.61 21.68
CA THR A 147 5.64 -11.02 21.64
C THR A 147 5.84 -11.55 20.22
N TRP A 148 5.32 -10.89 19.19
CA TRP A 148 5.39 -11.36 17.80
C TRP A 148 6.75 -11.07 17.18
N THR A 149 7.75 -11.86 17.56
CA THR A 149 9.11 -11.78 17.01
C THR A 149 9.41 -12.89 16.00
N THR A 150 8.62 -13.96 16.00
CA THR A 150 8.76 -15.10 15.08
C THR A 150 7.37 -15.63 14.71
N ILE A 151 7.30 -16.38 13.60
CA ILE A 151 6.03 -16.97 13.14
C ILE A 151 5.44 -17.94 14.17
N GLU A 152 6.25 -18.66 14.94
CA GLU A 152 5.78 -19.56 16.01
C GLU A 152 5.04 -18.79 17.11
N LYS A 153 5.52 -17.59 17.45
CA LYS A 153 4.87 -16.75 18.47
C LYS A 153 3.59 -16.11 17.94
N VAL A 154 3.52 -15.83 16.65
CA VAL A 154 2.29 -15.40 15.99
C VAL A 154 1.27 -16.54 15.98
N ARG A 155 1.70 -17.78 15.66
CA ARG A 155 0.85 -18.99 15.65
C ARG A 155 0.22 -19.32 17.00
N ALA A 156 0.87 -18.93 18.10
CA ALA A 156 0.28 -19.07 19.43
C ALA A 156 -1.03 -18.26 19.57
N ASP A 157 -1.16 -17.15 18.86
CA ASP A 157 -2.35 -16.29 18.86
C ASP A 157 -3.26 -16.51 17.64
N ILE A 158 -2.69 -16.78 16.46
CA ILE A 158 -3.38 -16.95 15.18
C ILE A 158 -2.98 -18.31 14.61
N LYS A 159 -3.74 -19.36 14.92
CA LYS A 159 -3.35 -20.76 14.71
C LYS A 159 -2.97 -21.11 13.26
N ASP A 160 -3.62 -20.50 12.28
CA ASP A 160 -3.42 -20.72 10.84
C ASP A 160 -2.41 -19.73 10.21
N ALA A 161 -1.71 -18.93 11.01
CA ALA A 161 -0.67 -18.04 10.52
C ALA A 161 0.47 -18.84 9.88
N ALA A 162 0.80 -18.50 8.64
CA ALA A 162 1.87 -19.14 7.88
C ALA A 162 3.06 -18.19 7.66
N SER A 163 2.77 -16.89 7.54
CA SER A 163 3.76 -15.83 7.46
C SER A 163 3.26 -14.53 8.10
N PHE A 164 4.18 -13.61 8.37
CA PHE A 164 3.85 -12.26 8.80
C PHE A 164 4.87 -11.23 8.31
N ARG A 165 4.45 -9.98 8.23
CA ARG A 165 5.28 -8.83 7.85
C ARG A 165 5.11 -7.72 8.87
N ILE A 166 6.20 -7.05 9.21
CA ILE A 166 6.14 -5.80 9.94
C ILE A 166 5.84 -4.68 8.95
N CYS A 167 4.95 -3.75 9.33
CA CYS A 167 4.57 -2.61 8.52
C CYS A 167 4.77 -1.33 9.32
N TYR A 168 5.47 -0.35 8.76
CA TYR A 168 5.58 0.98 9.36
C TYR A 168 4.66 1.96 8.66
N TYR A 169 3.80 2.64 9.41
CA TYR A 169 3.00 3.74 8.88
C TYR A 169 3.58 5.06 9.37
N LEU A 170 3.99 5.92 8.44
CA LEU A 170 4.65 7.19 8.76
C LEU A 170 3.57 8.27 8.84
N SER A 171 3.26 8.72 10.06
CA SER A 171 2.20 9.70 10.29
C SER A 171 2.61 11.07 9.75
N GLY A 172 1.82 11.60 8.81
CA GLY A 172 2.04 12.91 8.17
C GLY A 172 2.36 12.84 6.69
N GLU A 173 2.83 11.69 6.17
CA GLU A 173 3.25 11.55 4.77
C GLU A 173 2.40 10.56 3.95
N ASN A 174 1.43 9.88 4.58
CA ASN A 174 0.66 8.79 3.95
C ASN A 174 1.58 7.75 3.28
N ILE A 175 2.61 7.32 4.01
CA ILE A 175 3.55 6.29 3.57
C ILE A 175 3.35 5.04 4.41
N MET A 176 3.30 3.90 3.74
CA MET A 176 3.37 2.59 4.36
C MET A 176 4.63 1.88 3.89
N ILE A 177 5.45 1.44 4.82
CA ILE A 177 6.65 0.64 4.54
C ILE A 177 6.35 -0.80 4.92
N LEU A 178 6.41 -1.69 3.94
CA LEU A 178 6.21 -3.13 4.11
C LEU A 178 7.58 -3.80 4.20
N MET A 179 7.90 -4.33 5.37
CA MET A 179 9.13 -5.09 5.61
C MET A 179 9.06 -6.45 4.90
N PRO A 180 10.21 -7.15 4.75
CA PRO A 180 10.23 -8.51 4.23
C PRO A 180 9.24 -9.43 4.94
N GLU A 181 8.79 -10.44 4.21
CA GLU A 181 7.90 -11.45 4.77
C GLU A 181 8.67 -12.52 5.51
N TYR A 182 8.26 -12.78 6.73
CA TYR A 182 8.84 -13.80 7.60
C TYR A 182 7.86 -14.95 7.69
N GLY A 183 8.23 -16.12 7.16
CA GLY A 183 7.41 -17.32 7.21
C GLY A 183 7.36 -18.08 5.88
N ILE A 184 6.87 -19.32 5.97
CA ILE A 184 6.96 -20.44 5.01
C ILE A 184 8.31 -20.50 4.26
N SER A 185 9.35 -20.65 5.09
CA SER A 185 10.67 -21.20 4.80
C SER A 185 11.79 -20.20 4.46
N ASP A 186 12.66 -20.01 5.46
CA ASP A 186 14.12 -19.95 5.30
C ASP A 186 14.70 -21.26 4.70
N LYS A 187 13.96 -21.96 3.81
CA LYS A 187 14.44 -23.10 3.03
C LYS A 187 14.55 -22.70 1.56
N LYS A 188 15.51 -21.85 1.25
CA LYS A 188 16.27 -21.95 0.00
C LYS A 188 17.75 -21.78 0.31
N SER A 189 18.32 -22.79 0.93
CA SER A 189 19.75 -23.08 0.89
C SER A 189 19.92 -24.56 0.58
N GLU A 190 19.78 -24.90 -0.69
CA GLU A 190 20.46 -26.01 -1.36
C GLU A 190 20.96 -25.50 -2.72
#